data_AF-A0A8W8MI80-F1
#
_entry.id   AF-A0A8W8MI80-F1
#
_cell.length_a   1.000
_cell.length_b   1.000
_cell.length_c   1.000
_cell.angle_alpha   90.00
_cell.angle_beta   90.00
_cell.angle_gamma   90.00
#
_symmetry.space_group_name_H-M   'P 1'
#
loop_
_entity.id
_entity.type
_entity.pdbx_description
1 polymer ?
#
loop_
_entity_poly.entity_id
_entity_poly.type
_entity_poly.pdbx_seq_one_letter_code
_entity_poly.pdbx_strand_id
1 'polypeptide(L)'
;MATQGAPCCDVRVTNYTIQFSQDDVQWTDYQEQCQKKYFSGNTDQNTVKLQTLVPPIVARFVRISVVDFNRKSSNANNYVGMRFELYGCSVRF
;
A
#
# COMPACT_ATOMS: atom_id res chain seq x y z
N MET A 1 -8.42 -0.91 2.96
CA MET A 1 -7.47 -1.93 2.45
C MET A 1 -6.76 -2.62 3.61
N ALA A 2 -6.20 -3.80 3.37
CA ALA A 2 -5.32 -4.53 4.29
C ALA A 2 -3.92 -4.67 3.69
N THR A 3 -2.87 -4.57 4.51
CA THR A 3 -1.48 -4.85 4.12
C THR A 3 -0.80 -5.78 5.11
N GLN A 4 0.15 -6.58 4.63
CA GLN A 4 0.94 -7.54 5.42
C GLN A 4 2.33 -7.70 4.81
N GLY A 5 3.34 -8.05 5.61
CA GLY A 5 4.67 -8.42 5.09
C GLY A 5 4.71 -9.85 4.54
N ALA A 6 5.88 -10.35 4.18
CA ALA A 6 6.08 -11.73 3.71
C ALA A 6 6.36 -12.67 4.90
N PRO A 7 5.67 -13.82 5.00
CA PRO A 7 5.66 -14.62 6.23
C PRO A 7 7.00 -15.27 6.60
N CYS A 8 7.93 -15.46 5.65
CA CYS A 8 9.12 -16.27 5.88
C CYS A 8 10.34 -15.53 6.46
N CYS A 9 10.46 -14.22 6.28
CA CYS A 9 11.79 -13.62 6.15
C CYS A 9 11.91 -12.17 6.69
N ASP A 10 10.96 -11.71 7.52
CA ASP A 10 10.81 -10.31 7.99
C ASP A 10 10.87 -9.23 6.89
N VAL A 11 10.46 -9.61 5.69
CA VAL A 11 10.37 -8.69 4.55
C VAL A 11 9.04 -7.94 4.63
N ARG A 12 9.11 -6.62 4.79
CA ARG A 12 7.91 -5.78 4.91
C ARG A 12 8.16 -4.35 4.44
N VAL A 13 7.15 -3.78 3.79
CA VAL A 13 7.08 -2.35 3.47
C VAL A 13 6.66 -1.58 4.72
N THR A 14 7.39 -0.52 5.04
CA THR A 14 7.17 0.34 6.23
C THR A 14 6.57 1.68 5.86
N ASN A 15 6.70 2.12 4.61
CA ASN A 15 6.06 3.33 4.09
C ASN A 15 5.70 3.15 2.61
N TYR A 16 4.51 3.61 2.21
CA TYR A 16 4.05 3.58 0.82
C TYR A 16 3.08 4.72 0.52
N THR A 17 2.89 5.00 -0.77
CA THR A 17 1.83 5.89 -1.27
C THR A 17 0.88 5.13 -2.18
N ILE A 18 -0.33 5.65 -2.36
CA ILE A 18 -1.33 5.08 -3.28
C ILE A 18 -1.53 6.02 -4.45
N GLN A 19 -1.60 5.46 -5.65
CA GLN A 19 -2.08 6.13 -6.85
C GLN A 19 -3.26 5.36 -7.42
N PHE A 20 -4.16 6.06 -8.10
CA PHE A 20 -5.31 5.45 -8.74
C PHE A 20 -5.61 6.05 -10.11
N SER A 21 -6.25 5.26 -10.96
CA SER A 21 -6.57 5.61 -12.34
C SER A 21 -7.86 4.91 -12.82
N GLN A 22 -8.49 5.49 -13.83
CA GLN A 22 -9.60 4.90 -14.58
C GLN A 22 -9.13 4.23 -15.88
N ASP A 23 -7.99 4.66 -16.43
CA ASP A 23 -7.52 4.35 -17.79
C ASP A 23 -6.11 3.74 -17.85
N ASP A 24 -5.43 3.60 -16.70
CA ASP A 24 -4.03 3.11 -16.56
C ASP A 24 -2.97 4.06 -17.14
N VAL A 25 -3.37 5.22 -17.68
CA VAL A 25 -2.50 6.23 -18.31
C VAL A 25 -2.34 7.43 -17.41
N GLN A 26 -3.44 8.04 -16.96
CA GLN A 26 -3.44 9.18 -16.06
C GLN A 26 -3.60 8.71 -14.62
N TRP A 27 -2.62 9.04 -13.79
CA TRP A 27 -2.56 8.60 -12.40
C TRP A 27 -2.74 9.78 -11.44
N THR A 28 -3.61 9.63 -10.46
CA THR A 28 -3.82 10.60 -9.39
C THR A 28 -3.27 10.04 -8.08
N ASP A 29 -2.46 10.85 -7.38
CA ASP A 29 -2.00 10.52 -6.04
C ASP A 29 -3.17 10.56 -5.05
N TYR A 30 -3.24 9.57 -4.15
CA TYR A 30 -4.14 9.68 -3.01
C TYR A 30 -3.66 10.79 -2.07
N GLN A 31 -4.59 11.67 -1.71
CA GLN A 31 -4.32 12.82 -0.87
C GLN A 31 -5.21 12.83 0.37
N GLU A 32 -4.67 13.36 1.46
CA GLU A 32 -5.40 13.68 2.68
C GLU A 32 -5.06 15.13 3.03
N GLN A 33 -6.08 15.96 3.31
CA GLN A 33 -5.88 17.40 3.56
C GLN A 33 -5.10 18.11 2.43
N CYS A 34 -5.42 17.78 1.17
CA CYS A 34 -4.80 18.32 -0.04
C CYS A 34 -3.28 18.06 -0.16
N GLN A 35 -2.75 17.10 0.60
CA GLN A 35 -1.35 16.67 0.54
C GLN A 35 -1.27 15.19 0.21
N LYS A 36 -0.24 14.80 -0.56
CA LYS A 36 0.02 13.38 -0.86
C LYS A 36 0.16 12.59 0.43
N LYS A 37 -0.62 11.52 0.57
CA LYS A 37 -0.59 10.68 1.77
C LYS A 37 0.55 9.68 1.71
N TYR A 38 1.38 9.71 2.75
CA TYR A 38 2.35 8.66 3.06
C TYR A 38 1.74 7.75 4.12
N PHE A 39 1.43 6.52 3.73
CA PHE A 39 0.87 5.52 4.62
C PHE A 39 1.97 4.83 5.40
N SER A 40 1.82 4.79 6.72
CA SER A 40 2.65 3.93 7.56
C SER A 40 2.28 2.46 7.26
N GLY A 41 3.26 1.68 6.82
CA GLY A 41 3.12 0.26 6.52
C GLY A 41 3.18 -0.64 7.75
N ASN A 42 3.67 -1.86 7.55
CA ASN A 42 3.66 -2.92 8.55
C ASN A 42 4.86 -2.84 9.51
N THR A 43 4.60 -3.13 10.79
CA THR A 43 5.61 -3.17 11.86
C THR A 43 6.20 -4.55 12.06
N ASP A 44 5.61 -5.58 11.47
CA ASP A 44 6.09 -6.96 11.42
C ASP A 44 5.58 -7.66 10.15
N GLN A 45 6.01 -8.90 9.92
CA GLN A 45 5.71 -9.64 8.69
C GLN A 45 4.35 -10.34 8.65
N ASN A 46 3.71 -10.52 9.80
CA ASN A 46 2.57 -11.41 10.00
C ASN A 46 1.29 -10.67 10.42
N THR A 47 1.37 -9.49 11.01
CA THR A 47 0.20 -8.74 11.44
C THR A 47 -0.40 -8.01 10.24
N VAL A 48 -1.68 -8.26 9.99
CA VAL A 48 -2.45 -7.51 8.99
C VAL A 48 -2.72 -6.11 9.53
N LYS A 49 -2.36 -5.09 8.77
CA LYS A 49 -2.68 -3.70 9.06
C LYS A 49 -3.84 -3.24 8.20
N LEU A 50 -4.91 -2.79 8.84
CA LEU A 50 -6.04 -2.17 8.15
C LEU A 50 -5.79 -0.68 7.96
N GLN A 51 -6.06 -0.20 6.75
CA GLN A 51 -5.97 1.20 6.39
C GLN A 51 -7.25 1.60 5.65
N THR A 52 -8.08 2.41 6.31
CA THR A 52 -9.27 2.99 5.68
C THR A 52 -8.85 4.20 4.85
N LEU A 53 -9.38 4.29 3.63
CA LEU A 53 -9.20 5.45 2.76
C LEU A 53 -10.38 6.41 3.01
N VAL A 54 -10.08 7.57 3.59
CA VAL A 54 -11.02 8.67 3.81
C VAL A 54 -10.41 9.93 3.21
N PRO A 55 -10.92 10.42 2.07
CA PRO A 55 -12.12 9.95 1.36
C PRO A 55 -11.90 8.60 0.61
N PRO A 56 -12.97 7.83 0.33
CA PRO A 56 -12.88 6.68 -0.56
C PRO A 56 -12.55 7.11 -2.00
N ILE A 57 -11.92 6.22 -2.77
CA ILE A 57 -11.58 6.45 -4.17
C ILE A 57 -12.50 5.66 -5.11
N VAL A 58 -12.82 6.25 -6.25
CA VAL A 58 -13.41 5.53 -7.39
C VAL A 58 -12.29 5.28 -8.39
N ALA A 59 -11.97 4.02 -8.64
CA ALA A 59 -10.82 3.61 -9.43
C ALA A 59 -11.09 2.29 -10.16
N ARG A 60 -10.47 2.12 -11.33
CA ARG A 60 -10.32 0.81 -11.98
C ARG A 60 -8.95 0.21 -11.71
N PHE A 61 -7.93 1.06 -11.64
CA PHE A 61 -6.55 0.68 -11.37
C PHE A 61 -6.08 1.35 -10.09
N VAL A 62 -5.41 0.58 -9.23
CA VAL A 62 -4.81 1.04 -7.99
C VAL A 62 -3.36 0.59 -7.98
N ARG A 63 -2.45 1.52 -7.70
CA ARG A 63 -1.02 1.28 -7.60
C ARG A 63 -0.54 1.63 -6.21
N ILE A 64 0.20 0.71 -5.61
CA ILE A 64 0.90 0.92 -4.35
C ILE A 64 2.37 1.16 -4.68
N SER A 65 2.88 2.33 -4.34
CA SER A 65 4.28 2.72 -4.57
C SER A 65 5.04 2.65 -3.25
N VAL A 66 6.03 1.76 -3.18
CA VAL A 66 6.88 1.60 -1.99
C VAL A 66 7.75 2.85 -1.81
N VAL A 67 7.77 3.39 -0.59
CA VAL A 67 8.60 4.53 -0.20
C VAL A 67 9.73 4.08 0.71
N ASP A 68 9.45 3.20 1.67
CA ASP A 68 10.45 2.63 2.58
C ASP A 68 10.08 1.21 3.01
N PHE A 69 11.08 0.44 3.42
CA PHE A 69 10.92 -0.97 3.79
C PHE A 69 11.96 -1.40 4.83
N ASN A 70 11.72 -2.55 5.46
CA ASN A 70 12.65 -3.13 6.44
C ASN A 70 13.95 -3.62 5.74
N ARG A 71 15.08 -2.98 6.07
CA ARG A 71 16.43 -3.34 5.59
C ARG A 71 17.17 -4.33 6.51
N LYS A 72 16.53 -4.79 7.59
CA LYS A 72 17.15 -5.65 8.62
C LYS A 72 16.93 -7.14 8.37
N SER A 73 16.40 -7.53 7.20
CA SER A 73 16.30 -8.94 6.81
C SER A 73 17.64 -9.64 7.07
N SER A 74 17.61 -10.71 7.87
CA SER A 74 18.77 -11.42 8.47
C SER A 74 19.77 -12.03 7.47
N ASN A 75 19.52 -11.83 6.19
CA ASN A 75 20.25 -12.36 5.07
C ASN A 75 20.75 -11.13 4.33
N ALA A 76 21.99 -11.10 3.85
CA ALA A 76 22.68 -9.92 3.29
C ALA A 76 21.99 -9.19 2.09
N ASN A 77 20.76 -9.57 1.75
CA ASN A 77 19.95 -9.04 0.65
C ASN A 77 18.77 -8.20 1.19
N ASN A 78 18.69 -6.96 0.72
CA ASN A 78 17.57 -6.05 0.96
C ASN A 78 16.37 -6.42 0.07
N TYR A 79 15.48 -7.28 0.57
CA TYR A 79 14.25 -7.63 -0.14
C TYR A 79 13.13 -6.65 0.17
N VAL A 80 12.31 -6.35 -0.84
CA VAL A 80 11.08 -5.57 -0.71
C VAL A 80 9.91 -6.52 -0.95
N GLY A 81 8.91 -6.48 -0.06
CA GLY A 81 7.75 -7.36 -0.18
C GLY A 81 6.55 -6.86 0.61
N MET A 82 5.38 -7.07 0.03
CA MET A 82 4.07 -6.71 0.58
C MET A 82 3.04 -7.69 0.02
N ARG A 83 2.13 -8.12 0.88
CA ARG A 83 0.83 -8.69 0.50
C ARG A 83 -0.22 -7.63 0.81
N PHE A 84 -1.24 -7.50 -0.03
CA PHE A 84 -2.31 -6.55 0.21
C PHE A 84 -3.65 -7.05 -0.33
N GLU A 85 -4.73 -6.49 0.22
CA GLU A 85 -6.10 -6.71 -0.22
C GLU A 85 -6.84 -5.37 -0.28
N LEU A 86 -7.63 -5.17 -1.34
CA LEU A 86 -8.43 -3.97 -1.55
C LEU A 86 -9.89 -4.27 -1.20
N TYR A 87 -10.41 -3.52 -0.23
CA TYR A 87 -11.82 -3.59 0.14
C TYR A 87 -12.56 -2.40 -0.47
N GLY A 88 -13.71 -2.67 -1.08
CA GLY A 88 -14.55 -1.66 -1.71
C GLY A 88 -15.89 -2.24 -2.13
N CYS A 89 -16.60 -1.49 -2.98
CA CYS A 89 -17.86 -1.90 -3.58
C CYS A 89 -17.92 -1.45 -5.04
N SER A 90 -18.82 -2.04 -5.82
CA SER A 90 -19.09 -1.59 -7.19
C SER A 90 -19.88 -0.28 -7.15
N VAL A 91 -19.43 0.70 -7.92
CA VAL A 91 -20.22 1.89 -8.26
C VAL A 91 -20.96 1.64 -9.57
N ARG A 92 -22.25 1.97 -9.61
CA ARG A 92 -23.02 2.03 -10.86
C ARG A 92 -23.10 3.49 -11.28
N PHE A 93 -22.82 3.75 -12.54
CA PHE A 93 -23.08 5.02 -13.20
C PHE A 93 -24.35 4.89 -14.04
#